data_AF-K3WFI4-F1
#
_entry.id   AF-K3WFI4-F1
#
_cell.length_a   1.000
_cell.length_b   1.000
_cell.length_c   1.000
_cell.angle_alpha   90.00
_cell.angle_beta   90.00
_cell.angle_gamma   90.00
#
_symmetry.space_group_name_H-M   'P 1'
#
loop_
_entity.id
_entity.type
_entity.pdbx_description
1 polymer ?
#
loop_
_entity_poly.entity_id
_entity_poly.type
_entity_poly.pdbx_seq_one_letter_code
_entity_poly.pdbx_strand_id
1 'polypeptide(L)'
;MLLPLQPLGTFIGGRYAPNNGFATSWQANDGVVPLTSQSKDSKGSLVVFGGSSQIGKWNQMPQLDRMDHLAVVGITLHTQIKDMYVAHAQLLASLPAASITSSVSTLTTTESTTTAISEAATLSVIAAAAALKNAAASVNTKADLEKLCASPINTYAKNYCTNMLNNANATTRRLRG
;
A
#
# COMPACT_ATOMS: atom_id res chain seq x y z
N MET A 1 -4.24 5.80 10.18
CA MET A 1 -5.49 5.11 9.84
C MET A 1 -6.68 6.04 9.99
N LEU A 2 -7.47 6.12 8.92
CA LEU A 2 -8.74 6.81 8.77
C LEU A 2 -9.73 6.46 9.89
N LEU A 3 -10.43 7.48 10.39
CA LEU A 3 -11.35 7.36 11.53
C LEU A 3 -12.40 6.25 11.37
N PRO A 4 -13.05 6.05 10.20
CA PRO A 4 -14.02 4.97 10.03
C PRO A 4 -13.41 3.56 10.18
N LEU A 5 -12.12 3.39 9.90
CA LEU A 5 -11.45 2.09 9.96
C LEU A 5 -10.85 1.79 11.33
N GLN A 6 -10.73 2.79 12.21
CA GLN A 6 -10.15 2.61 13.54
C GLN A 6 -10.77 1.48 14.38
N PRO A 7 -12.11 1.35 14.51
CA PRO A 7 -12.68 0.26 15.29
C PRO A 7 -12.38 -1.12 14.67
N LEU A 8 -12.42 -1.24 13.33
CA LEU A 8 -12.11 -2.48 12.62
C LEU A 8 -10.64 -2.86 12.79
N GLY A 9 -9.73 -1.91 12.57
CA GLY A 9 -8.30 -2.15 12.73
C GLY A 9 -7.91 -2.45 14.18
N THR A 10 -8.59 -1.85 15.16
CA THR A 10 -8.39 -2.16 16.59
C THR A 10 -8.90 -3.57 16.92
N PHE A 11 -10.03 -3.98 16.35
CA PHE A 11 -10.55 -5.33 16.53
C PHE A 11 -9.60 -6.39 15.96
N ILE A 12 -9.16 -6.21 14.71
CA ILE A 12 -8.21 -7.11 14.03
C ILE A 12 -6.86 -7.13 14.76
N GLY A 13 -6.35 -5.95 15.12
CA GLY A 13 -5.07 -5.81 15.84
C GLY A 13 -5.12 -6.20 17.31
N GLY A 14 -6.30 -6.45 17.85
CA GLY A 14 -6.51 -6.92 19.22
C GLY A 14 -6.13 -8.38 19.41
N ARG A 15 -6.62 -8.98 20.49
CA ARG A 15 -6.39 -10.39 20.82
C ARG A 15 -7.28 -11.36 20.04
N TYR A 16 -8.15 -10.87 19.16
CA TYR A 16 -9.09 -11.72 18.44
C TYR A 16 -8.38 -12.83 17.66
N ALA A 17 -7.43 -12.49 16.79
CA ALA A 17 -6.70 -13.49 16.00
C ALA A 17 -5.92 -14.50 16.89
N PRO A 18 -5.06 -14.07 17.84
CA PRO A 18 -4.40 -15.00 18.77
C PRO A 18 -5.33 -15.90 19.58
N ASN A 19 -6.48 -15.38 20.03
CA ASN A 19 -7.45 -16.17 20.80
C ASN A 19 -8.22 -17.19 19.93
N ASN A 20 -8.12 -17.10 18.61
CA ASN A 20 -8.77 -17.99 17.65
C ASN A 20 -7.76 -18.82 16.85
N GLY A 21 -6.56 -19.06 17.40
CA GLY A 21 -5.58 -19.99 16.83
C GLY A 21 -4.70 -19.41 15.71
N PHE A 22 -4.79 -18.11 15.43
CA PHE A 22 -3.88 -17.45 14.50
C PHE A 22 -2.62 -16.95 15.22
N ALA A 23 -1.49 -16.88 14.49
CA ALA A 23 -0.28 -16.27 15.00
C ALA A 23 -0.45 -14.76 15.25
N THR A 24 0.36 -14.18 16.12
CA THR A 24 0.37 -12.73 16.39
C THR A 24 0.70 -11.87 15.16
N SER A 25 1.33 -12.45 14.14
CA SER A 25 1.55 -11.79 12.84
C SER A 25 0.27 -11.38 12.12
N TRP A 26 -0.89 -11.96 12.47
CA TRP A 26 -2.20 -11.59 11.95
C TRP A 26 -2.79 -10.31 12.56
N GLN A 27 -2.15 -9.74 13.59
CA GLN A 27 -2.64 -8.53 14.25
C GLN A 27 -2.30 -7.26 13.45
N ALA A 28 -1.15 -7.21 12.78
CA ALA A 28 -0.80 -6.08 11.92
C ALA A 28 -1.81 -5.99 10.77
N ASN A 29 -2.46 -4.84 10.59
CA ASN A 29 -3.49 -4.64 9.57
C ASN A 29 -3.52 -3.19 9.02
N ASP A 30 -4.20 -3.01 7.89
CA ASP A 30 -4.45 -1.71 7.24
C ASP A 30 -5.82 -1.11 7.62
N GLY A 31 -6.46 -1.60 8.68
CA GLY A 31 -7.81 -1.25 9.11
C GLY A 31 -8.90 -2.20 8.64
N VAL A 32 -8.64 -3.03 7.62
CA VAL A 32 -9.63 -3.97 7.06
C VAL A 32 -9.02 -5.36 6.88
N VAL A 33 -7.78 -5.44 6.43
CA VAL A 33 -7.10 -6.69 6.05
C VAL A 33 -5.80 -6.86 6.82
N PRO A 34 -5.54 -8.04 7.42
CA PRO A 34 -4.24 -8.38 7.99
C PRO A 34 -3.11 -8.30 6.97
N LEU A 35 -1.99 -7.66 7.31
CA LEU A 35 -0.83 -7.50 6.43
C LEU A 35 -0.29 -8.84 5.91
N THR A 36 -0.29 -9.87 6.77
CA THR A 36 0.19 -11.21 6.39
C THR A 36 -0.59 -11.82 5.23
N SER A 37 -1.83 -11.38 4.99
CA SER A 37 -2.72 -11.87 3.94
C SER A 37 -2.62 -11.08 2.62
N GLN A 38 -1.80 -10.03 2.55
CA GLN A 38 -1.73 -9.14 1.39
C GLN A 38 -0.61 -9.51 0.40
N SER A 39 0.39 -10.28 0.82
CA SER A 39 1.59 -10.54 0.02
C SER A 39 1.39 -11.57 -1.09
N LYS A 40 0.53 -12.58 -0.86
CA LYS A 40 0.19 -13.64 -1.81
C LYS A 40 -1.05 -14.43 -1.36
N ASP A 41 -1.50 -15.32 -2.23
CA ASP A 41 -2.47 -16.36 -1.90
C ASP A 41 -1.85 -17.51 -1.06
N SER A 42 -2.66 -18.53 -0.77
CA SER A 42 -2.22 -19.67 0.03
C SER A 42 -1.29 -20.65 -0.71
N LYS A 43 -1.24 -20.62 -2.05
CA LYS A 43 -0.54 -21.64 -2.86
C LYS A 43 0.65 -21.10 -3.66
N GLY A 44 0.56 -19.87 -4.14
CA GLY A 44 1.57 -19.28 -5.02
C GLY A 44 2.94 -19.12 -4.37
N SER A 45 3.97 -19.18 -5.21
CA SER A 45 5.35 -18.86 -4.80
C SER A 45 5.53 -17.35 -4.71
N LEU A 46 6.13 -16.88 -3.62
CA LEU A 46 6.45 -15.48 -3.37
C LEU A 46 7.93 -15.23 -3.64
N VAL A 47 8.25 -14.17 -4.38
CA VAL A 47 9.62 -13.67 -4.55
C VAL A 47 9.64 -12.19 -4.20
N VAL A 48 10.71 -11.72 -3.57
CA VAL A 48 10.90 -10.29 -3.34
C VAL A 48 11.17 -9.63 -4.68
N PHE A 49 10.46 -8.54 -4.99
CA PHE A 49 10.69 -7.79 -6.21
C PHE A 49 12.05 -7.08 -6.13
N GLY A 50 13.05 -7.64 -6.82
CA GLY A 50 14.40 -7.09 -6.93
C GLY A 50 14.62 -6.20 -8.15
N GLY A 51 13.55 -5.79 -8.82
CA GLY A 51 13.61 -4.93 -9.99
C GLY A 51 13.30 -5.56 -11.34
N SER A 52 13.01 -6.85 -11.35
CA SER A 52 12.46 -7.56 -12.50
C SER A 52 11.32 -8.46 -12.04
N SER A 53 10.19 -8.41 -12.72
CA SER A 53 9.05 -9.28 -12.43
C SER A 53 9.33 -10.71 -12.90
N GLN A 54 9.13 -11.69 -12.01
CA GLN A 54 9.18 -13.10 -12.37
C GLN A 54 7.79 -13.61 -12.72
N ILE A 55 7.63 -14.10 -13.95
CA ILE A 55 6.38 -14.68 -14.43
C ILE A 55 5.97 -15.91 -13.60
N GLY A 56 4.67 -16.06 -13.32
CA GLY A 56 4.13 -17.19 -12.57
C GLY A 56 4.38 -17.15 -11.05
N LYS A 57 4.96 -16.06 -10.53
CA LYS A 57 5.21 -15.86 -9.10
C LYS A 57 4.59 -14.55 -8.60
N TRP A 58 4.25 -14.50 -7.32
CA TRP A 58 3.91 -13.25 -6.66
C TRP A 58 5.18 -12.45 -6.44
N ASN A 59 5.24 -11.25 -7.02
CA ASN A 59 6.38 -10.35 -6.87
C ASN A 59 6.07 -9.38 -5.72
N GLN A 60 6.65 -9.63 -4.55
CA GLN A 60 6.43 -8.84 -3.35
C GLN A 60 7.07 -7.46 -3.52
N MET A 61 6.21 -6.46 -3.71
CA MET A 61 6.60 -5.05 -3.76
C MET A 61 6.95 -4.53 -2.36
N PRO A 62 7.66 -3.39 -2.26
CA PRO A 62 7.87 -2.73 -0.98
C PRO A 62 6.53 -2.45 -0.28
N GLN A 63 6.39 -2.93 0.96
CA GLN A 63 5.18 -2.72 1.78
C GLN A 63 4.89 -1.23 1.92
N LEU A 64 3.64 -0.77 1.78
CA LEU A 64 3.29 0.64 1.99
C LEU A 64 2.98 0.88 3.47
N ASP A 65 3.96 1.36 4.23
CA ASP A 65 3.81 1.59 5.66
C ASP A 65 2.96 2.82 5.97
N ARG A 66 2.26 2.77 7.12
CA ARG A 66 1.39 3.85 7.62
C ARG A 66 0.27 4.25 6.64
N MET A 67 -0.09 3.35 5.74
CA MET A 67 -1.22 3.46 4.83
C MET A 67 -2.36 2.58 5.35
N ASP A 68 -3.58 3.11 5.36
CA ASP A 68 -4.77 2.30 5.59
C ASP A 68 -5.46 1.92 4.27
N HIS A 69 -6.46 1.05 4.38
CA HIS A 69 -7.14 0.42 3.26
C HIS A 69 -7.80 1.40 2.28
N LEU A 70 -8.22 2.58 2.76
CA LEU A 70 -8.84 3.60 1.91
C LEU A 70 -7.80 4.59 1.39
N ALA A 71 -6.75 4.84 2.16
CA ALA A 71 -5.71 5.77 1.77
C ALA A 71 -4.91 5.29 0.54
N VAL A 72 -4.71 3.97 0.38
CA VAL A 72 -4.05 3.41 -0.81
C VAL A 72 -4.83 3.67 -2.11
N VAL A 73 -6.17 3.75 -2.05
CA VAL A 73 -7.01 4.05 -3.24
C VAL A 73 -7.26 5.53 -3.47
N GLY A 74 -6.54 6.41 -2.75
CA GLY A 74 -6.62 7.86 -2.94
C GLY A 74 -7.61 8.60 -2.03
N ILE A 75 -8.28 7.90 -1.11
CA ILE A 75 -9.05 8.55 -0.02
C ILE A 75 -8.05 8.94 1.07
N THR A 76 -7.23 9.96 0.80
CA THR A 76 -6.12 10.38 1.64
C THR A 76 -5.77 11.86 1.43
N LEU A 77 -4.97 12.41 2.33
CA LEU A 77 -4.33 13.73 2.18
C LEU A 77 -2.96 13.64 1.49
N HIS A 78 -2.39 12.45 1.36
CA HIS A 78 -1.08 12.26 0.75
C HIS A 78 -1.19 12.22 -0.78
N THR A 79 -0.84 13.32 -1.44
CA THR A 79 -0.88 13.43 -2.91
C THR A 79 0.12 12.50 -3.60
N GLN A 80 1.17 12.07 -2.88
CA GLN A 80 2.19 11.12 -3.35
C GLN A 80 1.61 9.77 -3.79
N ILE A 81 0.38 9.45 -3.36
CA ILE A 81 -0.31 8.24 -3.84
C ILE A 81 -0.49 8.26 -5.36
N LYS A 82 -0.69 9.44 -5.96
CA LYS A 82 -0.80 9.59 -7.42
C LYS A 82 0.51 9.20 -8.11
N ASP A 83 1.65 9.63 -7.57
CA ASP A 83 2.97 9.31 -8.13
C ASP A 83 3.25 7.82 -8.04
N MET A 84 2.80 7.15 -6.96
CA MET A 84 2.86 5.70 -6.82
C MET A 84 2.07 4.99 -7.94
N TYR A 85 0.86 5.45 -8.24
CA TYR A 85 0.06 4.89 -9.35
C TYR A 85 0.69 5.15 -10.72
N VAL A 86 1.24 6.35 -10.96
CA VAL A 86 1.94 6.67 -12.21
C VAL A 86 3.18 5.78 -12.40
N ALA A 87 4.00 5.64 -11.35
CA ALA A 87 5.17 4.77 -11.40
C ALA A 87 4.76 3.31 -11.63
N HIS A 88 3.71 2.83 -10.95
CA HIS A 88 3.21 1.47 -11.14
C HIS A 88 2.70 1.25 -12.58
N ALA A 89 2.00 2.23 -13.17
CA ALA A 89 1.58 2.16 -14.57
C ALA A 89 2.78 2.10 -15.53
N GLN A 90 3.85 2.86 -15.27
CA GLN A 90 5.10 2.79 -16.05
C GLN A 90 5.76 1.42 -15.94
N LEU A 91 5.82 0.86 -14.73
CA LEU A 91 6.33 -0.51 -14.51
C LEU A 91 5.52 -1.53 -15.32
N LEU A 92 4.19 -1.48 -15.26
CA LEU A 92 3.33 -2.38 -16.03
C LEU A 92 3.50 -2.20 -17.54
N ALA A 93 3.62 -0.97 -18.02
CA ALA A 93 3.85 -0.67 -19.43
C ALA A 93 5.24 -1.13 -19.92
N SER A 94 6.22 -1.20 -19.03
CA SER A 94 7.56 -1.69 -19.33
C SER A 94 7.70 -3.21 -19.29
N LEU A 95 6.64 -3.94 -18.91
CA LEU A 95 6.64 -5.38 -18.99
C LEU A 95 6.76 -5.82 -20.45
N PRO A 96 7.57 -6.86 -20.74
CA PRO A 96 7.65 -7.39 -22.09
C PRO A 96 6.26 -7.81 -22.57
N ALA A 97 5.94 -7.52 -23.83
CA ALA A 97 4.80 -8.14 -24.47
C ALA A 97 4.98 -9.66 -24.35
N ALA A 98 3.97 -10.37 -23.87
CA ALA A 98 3.97 -11.82 -23.93
C ALA A 98 4.24 -12.19 -25.40
N SER A 99 5.25 -13.03 -25.66
CA SER A 99 5.39 -13.63 -27.00
C SER A 99 4.13 -14.44 -27.25
N ILE A 100 3.13 -13.84 -27.90
CA ILE A 100 1.94 -14.52 -28.38
C ILE A 100 2.38 -15.33 -29.60
N THR A 101 3.11 -16.41 -29.36
CA THR A 101 3.05 -17.57 -30.24
C THR A 101 1.86 -18.38 -29.78
N SER A 102 0.82 -18.35 -30.62
CA SER A 102 -0.52 -18.87 -30.41
C SER A 102 -0.61 -20.28 -29.85
N SER A 103 -1.77 -20.50 -29.21
CA SER A 103 -2.46 -21.76 -28.89
C SER A 103 -2.07 -22.54 -27.63
N VAL A 104 -3.13 -22.83 -26.87
CA VAL A 104 -3.26 -23.71 -25.69
C VAL A 104 -3.15 -23.01 -24.32
N SER A 105 -4.34 -22.79 -23.76
CA SER A 105 -4.64 -22.57 -22.36
C SER A 105 -4.15 -23.75 -21.51
N THR A 106 -2.87 -23.80 -21.21
CA THR A 106 -2.27 -24.55 -20.11
C THR A 106 -1.05 -23.77 -19.65
N LEU A 107 -1.10 -23.22 -18.43
CA LEU A 107 0.10 -22.72 -17.75
C LEU A 107 1.02 -23.91 -17.45
N THR A 108 1.78 -24.36 -18.44
CA THR A 108 2.94 -25.22 -18.20
C THR A 108 4.10 -24.35 -17.76
N THR A 109 4.49 -24.58 -16.51
CA THR A 109 5.66 -24.02 -15.83
C THR A 109 6.93 -24.39 -16.59
N THR A 110 7.30 -23.55 -17.55
CA THR A 110 8.66 -23.53 -18.07
C THR A 110 9.25 -22.23 -17.58
N GLU A 111 10.23 -22.33 -16.68
CA GLU A 111 10.94 -21.19 -16.10
C GLU A 111 11.58 -20.38 -17.22
N SER A 112 10.85 -19.38 -17.70
CA SER A 112 11.31 -18.50 -18.75
C SER A 112 12.08 -17.34 -18.12
N THR A 113 13.32 -17.24 -18.58
CA THR A 113 14.35 -16.24 -18.31
C THR A 113 13.84 -14.85 -17.92
N THR A 114 14.42 -14.32 -16.84
CA THR A 114 14.32 -12.93 -16.37
C THR A 114 14.38 -11.95 -17.54
N THR A 115 13.23 -11.45 -17.99
CA THR A 115 13.21 -10.44 -19.05
C THR A 115 13.41 -9.09 -18.39
N ALA A 116 14.44 -8.37 -18.81
CA ALA A 116 14.84 -7.12 -18.18
C ALA A 116 13.75 -6.05 -18.34
N ILE A 117 13.17 -5.65 -17.21
CA ILE A 117 12.36 -4.43 -17.10
C ILE A 117 13.30 -3.24 -17.28
N SER A 118 12.84 -2.13 -17.89
CA SER A 118 13.65 -0.91 -17.93
C SER A 118 14.02 -0.49 -16.50
N GLU A 119 15.32 -0.39 -16.20
CA GLU A 119 15.84 -0.05 -14.87
C GLU A 119 15.19 1.24 -14.31
N ALA A 120 14.88 2.20 -15.19
CA ALA A 120 14.17 3.43 -14.86
C ALA A 120 12.76 3.22 -14.28
N ALA A 121 11.96 2.31 -14.84
CA ALA A 121 10.59 2.04 -14.36
C ALA A 121 10.58 1.28 -13.02
N THR A 122 11.59 0.43 -12.82
CA THR A 122 11.81 -0.25 -11.55
C THR A 122 12.20 0.73 -10.44
N LEU A 123 13.17 1.59 -10.71
CA LEU A 123 13.62 2.61 -9.76
C LEU A 123 12.49 3.59 -9.45
N SER A 124 11.63 3.92 -10.42
CA SER A 124 10.52 4.85 -10.21
C SER A 124 9.50 4.31 -9.22
N VAL A 125 9.15 3.02 -9.26
CA VAL A 125 8.18 2.43 -8.30
C VAL A 125 8.74 2.36 -6.89
N ILE A 126 10.01 1.92 -6.74
CA ILE A 126 10.65 1.85 -5.42
C ILE A 126 10.79 3.27 -4.82
N ALA A 127 11.18 4.25 -5.63
CA ALA A 127 11.28 5.65 -5.22
C ALA A 127 9.92 6.24 -4.84
N ALA A 128 8.88 5.98 -5.63
CA ALA A 128 7.53 6.47 -5.34
C ALA A 128 6.97 5.86 -4.06
N ALA A 129 7.18 4.56 -3.82
CA ALA A 129 6.82 3.91 -2.57
C ALA A 129 7.55 4.54 -1.38
N ALA A 130 8.86 4.80 -1.50
CA ALA A 130 9.64 5.48 -0.46
C ALA A 130 9.15 6.92 -0.21
N ALA A 131 8.85 7.69 -1.25
CA ALA A 131 8.32 9.04 -1.14
C ALA A 131 6.96 9.06 -0.41
N LEU A 132 6.08 8.12 -0.76
CA LEU A 132 4.78 7.96 -0.09
C LEU A 132 4.94 7.59 1.38
N LYS A 133 5.83 6.64 1.72
CA LYS A 133 6.15 6.30 3.12
C LYS A 133 6.67 7.49 3.90
N ASN A 134 7.60 8.25 3.30
CA ASN A 134 8.19 9.42 3.95
C ASN A 134 7.13 10.51 4.20
N ALA A 135 6.24 10.74 3.22
CA ALA A 135 5.11 11.64 3.37
C ALA A 135 4.17 11.19 4.50
N ALA A 136 3.79 9.90 4.54
CA ALA A 136 2.98 9.34 5.61
C ALA A 136 3.67 9.43 6.98
N ALA A 137 4.99 9.22 7.03
CA ALA A 137 5.78 9.32 8.25
C ALA A 137 5.97 10.77 8.74
N SER A 138 5.79 11.78 7.88
CA SER A 138 5.96 13.19 8.25
C SER A 138 4.83 13.74 9.12
N VAL A 139 3.67 13.08 9.13
CA VAL A 139 2.50 13.49 9.94
C VAL A 139 2.50 12.73 11.26
N ASN A 140 3.04 13.34 12.33
CA ASN A 140 3.06 12.71 13.67
C ASN A 140 2.28 13.52 14.71
N THR A 141 2.18 14.83 14.50
CA THR A 141 1.56 15.77 15.42
C THR A 141 0.39 16.49 14.76
N LYS A 142 -0.43 17.15 15.59
CA LYS A 142 -1.50 18.00 15.09
C LYS A 142 -0.95 19.13 14.21
N ALA A 143 0.18 19.72 14.59
CA ALA A 143 0.83 20.77 13.80
C ALA A 143 1.26 20.27 12.40
N ASP A 144 1.70 19.01 12.29
CA ASP A 144 2.03 18.42 10.99
C ASP A 144 0.77 18.24 10.12
N LEU A 145 -0.33 17.83 10.73
CA LEU A 145 -1.63 17.73 10.05
C LEU A 145 -2.15 19.10 9.61
N GLU A 146 -2.02 20.14 10.45
CA GLU A 146 -2.37 21.51 10.10
C GLU A 146 -1.55 22.01 8.90
N LYS A 147 -0.24 21.73 8.87
CA LYS A 147 0.62 22.04 7.72
C LYS A 147 0.18 21.31 6.46
N LEU A 148 -0.12 20.01 6.55
CA LEU A 148 -0.61 19.23 5.41
C LEU A 148 -1.95 19.76 4.89
N CYS A 149 -2.78 20.27 5.79
CA CYS A 149 -4.11 20.81 5.51
C CYS A 149 -4.13 22.30 5.12
N ALA A 150 -2.97 22.98 5.07
CA ALA A 150 -2.90 24.42 4.83
C ALA A 150 -3.40 24.82 3.42
N SER A 151 -3.32 23.91 2.45
CA SER A 151 -3.73 24.17 1.06
C SER A 151 -4.40 22.94 0.45
N PRO A 152 -5.68 22.68 0.80
CA PRO A 152 -6.39 21.52 0.29
C PRO A 152 -6.60 21.61 -1.22
N ILE A 153 -6.30 20.53 -1.94
CA ILE A 153 -6.38 20.47 -3.41
C ILE A 153 -7.81 20.59 -3.97
N ASN A 154 -8.82 20.27 -3.15
CA ASN A 154 -10.24 20.34 -3.52
C ASN A 154 -11.14 20.39 -2.27
N THR A 155 -12.44 20.55 -2.47
CA THR A 155 -13.44 20.61 -1.39
C THR A 155 -13.48 19.33 -0.55
N TYR A 156 -13.24 18.16 -1.16
CA TYR A 156 -13.18 16.89 -0.44
C TYR A 156 -12.02 16.88 0.56
N ALA A 157 -10.81 17.22 0.12
CA ALA A 157 -9.62 17.31 0.97
C ALA A 157 -9.81 18.35 2.08
N LYS A 158 -10.47 19.47 1.78
CA LYS A 158 -10.82 20.50 2.78
C LYS A 158 -11.74 19.94 3.86
N ASN A 159 -12.85 19.30 3.49
CA ASN A 159 -13.80 18.72 4.45
C ASN A 159 -13.15 17.61 5.27
N TYR A 160 -12.33 16.79 4.63
CA TYR A 160 -11.57 15.74 5.27
C TYR A 160 -10.59 16.29 6.31
N CYS A 161 -9.81 17.32 5.94
CA CYS A 161 -8.92 18.04 6.84
C CYS A 161 -9.65 18.61 8.07
N THR A 162 -10.78 19.28 7.87
CA THR A 162 -11.61 19.81 8.96
C THR A 162 -12.03 18.71 9.93
N ASN A 163 -12.53 17.58 9.41
CA ASN A 163 -12.94 16.46 10.24
C ASN A 163 -11.75 15.86 11.02
N MET A 164 -10.60 15.68 10.38
CA MET A 164 -9.41 15.14 11.03
C MET A 164 -8.87 16.07 12.12
N LEU A 165 -8.81 17.39 11.87
CA LEU A 165 -8.35 18.38 12.84
C LEU A 165 -9.31 18.54 14.02
N ASN A 166 -10.62 18.49 13.79
CA ASN A 166 -11.61 18.53 14.87
C ASN A 166 -11.48 17.32 15.81
N ASN A 167 -11.24 16.13 15.25
CA ASN A 167 -11.03 14.92 16.04
C ASN A 167 -9.67 14.91 16.75
N ALA A 168 -8.64 15.49 16.13
CA ALA A 168 -7.33 15.71 16.76
C ALA A 168 -7.42 16.59 18.03
N ASN A 169 -8.39 17.51 18.08
CA ASN A 169 -8.65 18.35 19.26
C ASN A 169 -9.40 17.59 20.37
N ALA A 170 -10.24 16.63 20.01
CA ALA A 170 -11.12 15.90 20.95
C ALA A 170 -10.38 14.82 21.75
N THR A 171 -9.18 14.41 21.34
CA THR A 171 -8.43 13.37 22.03
C THR A 171 -6.97 13.79 22.25
N THR A 172 -6.51 13.74 23.50
CA THR A 172 -5.09 13.67 23.90
C THR A 172 -4.35 12.42 23.36
N ARG A 173 -5.01 11.66 22.48
CA ARG A 173 -4.54 10.43 21.88
C ARG A 173 -3.72 10.83 20.65
N ARG A 174 -2.43 10.45 20.65
CA ARG A 174 -1.53 10.62 19.50
C ARG A 174 -2.29 10.31 18.20
N LEU A 175 -2.12 11.15 17.17
CA LEU A 175 -2.62 10.94 15.80
C LEU A 175 -1.99 9.71 15.10
N ARG A 176 -1.47 8.76 15.88
CA ARG A 176 -0.91 7.50 15.45
C ARG A 176 -2.06 6.58 15.07
N GLY A 177 -2.20 6.36 13.76
CA GLY A 177 -2.35 5.00 13.27
C GLY A 177 -1.06 4.23 13.52
#